data_AF-A0A4V2NKU4-F1
#
_entry.id   AF-A0A4V2NKU4-F1
#
_cell.length_a   1.000
_cell.length_b   1.000
_cell.length_c   1.000
_cell.angle_alpha   90.00
_cell.angle_beta   90.00
_cell.angle_gamma   90.00
#
_symmetry.space_group_name_H-M   'P 1'
#
loop_
_entity.id
_entity.type
_entity.pdbx_description
1 polymer ?
#
loop_
_entity_poly.entity_id
_entity_poly.type
_entity_poly.pdbx_seq_one_letter_code
_entity_poly.pdbx_strand_id
1 'polypeptide(L)'
;MKSWLLLMAACVSLTACSSRPLTEAECRLVSEKEIDYAVSKVPPADADDMREHLLKAVDGSLDRCMSGKTYNRSEYKCMMKAKDSEAIEKCLAVVGKRLGH
;
A
#
# COMPACT_ATOMS: atom_id res chain seq x y z
N MET A 1 -9.35 32.10 44.76
CA MET A 1 -8.92 31.93 43.34
C MET A 1 -7.69 31.05 43.40
N LYS A 2 -7.54 29.89 42.75
CA LYS A 2 -8.06 29.40 41.48
C LYS A 2 -7.93 27.87 41.52
N SER A 3 -9.07 27.21 41.37
CA SER A 3 -9.17 25.77 41.18
C SER A 3 -8.73 25.39 39.77
N TRP A 4 -8.30 24.13 39.62
CA TRP A 4 -8.29 23.31 38.41
C TRP A 4 -7.14 23.50 37.42
N LEU A 5 -6.38 22.42 37.22
CA LEU A 5 -6.18 21.73 35.92
C LEU A 5 -5.14 20.61 36.10
N LEU A 6 -5.47 19.59 36.91
CA LEU A 6 -4.83 18.27 36.85
C LEU A 6 -5.90 17.31 36.34
N LEU A 7 -6.06 17.26 35.02
CA LEU A 7 -6.93 16.31 34.34
C LEU A 7 -6.27 15.95 33.02
N MET A 8 -6.34 14.65 32.69
CA MET A 8 -5.88 14.00 31.47
C MET A 8 -4.50 13.33 31.52
N ALA A 9 -4.29 12.50 32.54
CA ALA A 9 -3.48 11.29 32.41
C ALA A 9 -4.40 10.07 32.57
N ALA A 10 -5.26 9.83 31.57
CA ALA A 10 -6.04 8.61 31.45
C ALA A 10 -5.65 7.91 30.15
N CYS A 11 -4.65 7.05 30.30
CA CYS A 11 -4.49 5.75 29.65
C CYS A 11 -5.19 5.56 28.30
N VAL A 12 -4.40 5.70 27.23
CA VAL A 12 -4.05 4.59 26.34
C VAL A 12 -5.17 3.54 26.17
N SER A 13 -6.23 3.92 25.45
CA SER A 13 -7.07 2.95 24.75
C SER A 13 -6.46 2.68 23.37
N LEU A 14 -5.30 2.00 23.36
CA LEU A 14 -4.77 1.30 22.17
C LEU A 14 -5.65 0.05 21.95
N THR A 15 -6.92 0.26 21.64
CA THR A 15 -7.81 -0.82 21.24
C THR A 15 -7.46 -1.21 19.80
N ALA A 16 -6.55 -2.19 19.72
CA ALA A 16 -6.41 -3.13 18.61
C ALA A 16 -6.42 -2.51 17.20
N CYS A 17 -5.27 -1.99 16.75
CA CYS A 17 -5.01 -1.79 15.32
C CYS A 17 -4.77 -3.15 14.62
N SER A 18 -5.75 -4.05 14.68
CA SER A 18 -5.93 -5.04 13.60
C SER A 18 -6.39 -4.22 12.39
N SER A 19 -5.43 -3.66 11.66
CA SER A 19 -5.73 -2.94 10.42
C SER A 19 -6.52 -3.88 9.52
N ARG A 20 -7.81 -3.58 9.33
CA ARG A 20 -8.70 -4.38 8.46
C ARG A 20 -8.00 -4.63 7.13
N PRO A 21 -8.10 -5.84 6.56
CA PRO A 21 -7.58 -6.09 5.22
C PRO A 21 -8.12 -5.07 4.21
N LEU A 22 -7.38 -4.87 3.14
CA LEU A 22 -7.79 -3.97 2.05
C LEU A 22 -9.01 -4.54 1.34
N THR A 23 -9.90 -3.66 0.87
CA THR A 23 -10.99 -4.06 -0.01
C THR A 23 -10.47 -4.39 -1.39
N GLU A 24 -11.27 -5.08 -2.21
CA GLU A 24 -10.92 -5.34 -3.60
C GLU A 24 -10.59 -4.05 -4.37
N ALA A 25 -11.41 -3.00 -4.20
CA ALA A 25 -11.18 -1.71 -4.84
C ALA A 25 -9.85 -1.07 -4.43
N GLU A 26 -9.48 -1.16 -3.15
CA GLU A 26 -8.19 -0.66 -2.66
C GLU A 26 -7.02 -1.47 -3.23
N CYS A 27 -7.18 -2.79 -3.35
CA CYS A 27 -6.19 -3.67 -3.95
C CYS A 27 -6.03 -3.44 -5.46
N ARG A 28 -7.12 -3.13 -6.19
CA ARG A 28 -7.07 -2.75 -7.60
C ARG A 28 -6.27 -1.47 -7.80
N LEU A 29 -6.53 -0.44 -6.99
CA LEU A 29 -5.78 0.83 -7.05
C LEU A 29 -4.27 0.66 -6.81
N VAL A 30 -3.89 -0.22 -5.88
CA VAL A 30 -2.47 -0.51 -5.65
C VAL A 30 -1.87 -1.25 -6.84
N SER A 31 -2.58 -2.25 -7.37
CA SER A 31 -2.12 -3.04 -8.52
C SER A 31 -1.93 -2.16 -9.75
N GLU A 32 -2.87 -1.24 -10.03
CA GLU A 32 -2.74 -0.26 -11.11
C GLU A 32 -1.49 0.62 -10.94
N LYS A 33 -1.23 1.11 -9.72
CA LYS A 33 0.00 1.87 -9.44
C LYS A 33 1.28 1.07 -9.63
N GLU A 34 1.30 -0.21 -9.23
CA GLU A 34 2.44 -1.10 -9.47
C GLU A 34 2.68 -1.31 -10.96
N ILE A 35 1.60 -1.50 -11.74
CA ILE A 35 1.68 -1.65 -13.19
C ILE A 35 2.24 -0.39 -13.82
N ASP A 36 1.68 0.78 -13.49
CA ASP A 36 2.17 2.06 -14.02
C ASP A 36 3.64 2.30 -13.66
N TYR A 37 4.04 1.96 -12.44
CA TYR A 37 5.43 2.02 -12.01
C TYR A 37 6.31 1.07 -12.84
N ALA A 38 5.96 -0.21 -12.97
CA ALA A 38 6.73 -1.19 -13.72
C ALA A 38 6.86 -0.81 -15.19
N VAL A 39 5.75 -0.36 -15.81
CA VAL A 39 5.72 0.12 -17.20
C VAL A 39 6.60 1.37 -17.36
N SER A 40 6.64 2.27 -16.37
CA SER A 40 7.53 3.46 -16.43
C SER A 40 9.02 3.13 -16.41
N LYS A 41 9.40 1.89 -16.05
CA LYS A 41 10.79 1.44 -15.96
C LYS A 41 11.27 0.71 -17.22
N VAL A 42 10.39 0.46 -18.20
CA VAL A 42 10.75 -0.18 -19.46
C VAL A 42 10.72 0.82 -20.62
N PRO A 43 11.42 0.53 -21.74
CA PRO A 43 11.33 1.34 -22.95
C PRO A 43 9.88 1.42 -23.49
N PRO A 44 9.48 2.51 -24.16
CA PRO A 44 8.13 2.66 -24.72
C PRO A 44 7.71 1.55 -25.68
N ALA A 45 8.67 0.93 -26.39
CA ALA A 45 8.40 -0.18 -27.30
C ALA A 45 7.88 -1.43 -26.59
N ASP A 46 8.23 -1.63 -25.32
CA ASP A 46 7.84 -2.80 -24.52
C ASP A 46 6.73 -2.47 -23.50
N ALA A 47 6.32 -1.21 -23.42
CA ALA A 47 5.43 -0.69 -22.38
C ALA A 47 4.02 -1.31 -22.45
N ASP A 48 3.47 -1.42 -23.66
CA ASP A 48 2.12 -1.96 -23.88
C ASP A 48 2.08 -3.47 -23.61
N ASP A 49 3.07 -4.21 -24.09
CA ASP A 49 3.21 -5.65 -23.86
C ASP A 49 3.39 -5.95 -22.35
N MET A 50 4.24 -5.18 -21.67
CA MET A 50 4.41 -5.28 -20.21
C MET A 50 3.10 -4.98 -19.47
N ARG A 51 2.37 -3.93 -19.87
CA ARG A 51 1.08 -3.59 -19.26
C ARG A 51 0.08 -4.73 -19.43
N GLU A 52 -0.06 -5.28 -20.64
CA GLU A 52 -0.98 -6.39 -20.91
C GLU A 52 -0.61 -7.64 -20.10
N HIS A 53 0.68 -7.97 -20.02
CA HIS A 53 1.18 -9.10 -19.24
C HIS A 53 0.83 -8.95 -17.75
N LEU A 54 1.08 -7.79 -17.17
CA LEU A 54 0.81 -7.54 -15.75
C LEU A 54 -0.69 -7.50 -15.45
N LEU A 55 -1.52 -6.97 -16.35
CA LEU A 55 -2.98 -6.95 -16.19
C LEU A 55 -3.57 -8.37 -16.08
N LYS A 56 -3.03 -9.35 -16.83
CA LYS A 56 -3.44 -10.76 -16.73
C LYS A 56 -3.12 -11.39 -15.37
N ALA A 57 -2.15 -10.84 -14.63
CA ALA A 57 -1.75 -11.33 -13.32
C ALA A 57 -2.50 -10.67 -12.14
N VAL A 58 -3.30 -9.61 -12.41
CA VAL A 58 -3.96 -8.81 -11.37
C VAL A 58 -4.90 -9.66 -10.51
N ASP A 59 -5.73 -10.51 -11.09
CA ASP A 59 -6.70 -11.27 -10.28
C ASP A 59 -6.02 -12.13 -9.20
N GLY A 60 -4.87 -12.74 -9.51
CA GLY A 60 -4.08 -13.48 -8.52
C GLY A 60 -3.39 -12.58 -7.47
N SER A 61 -3.05 -11.34 -7.81
CA SER A 61 -2.50 -10.37 -6.86
C SER A 61 -3.57 -9.82 -5.92
N LEU A 62 -4.82 -9.66 -6.39
CA LEU A 62 -5.96 -9.18 -5.61
C LEU A 62 -6.27 -10.09 -4.42
N ASP A 63 -6.31 -11.41 -4.62
CA ASP A 63 -6.59 -12.37 -3.53
C ASP A 63 -5.54 -12.29 -2.40
N ARG A 64 -4.26 -12.17 -2.78
CA ARG A 64 -3.17 -12.01 -1.81
C ARG A 64 -3.22 -10.66 -1.10
N CYS A 65 -3.64 -9.61 -1.80
CA CYS A 65 -3.82 -8.28 -1.22
C CYS A 65 -5.00 -8.24 -0.24
N MET A 66 -6.16 -8.76 -0.63
CA MET A 66 -7.36 -8.80 0.21
C MET A 66 -7.22 -9.71 1.44
N SER A 67 -6.36 -10.74 1.37
CA SER A 67 -6.00 -11.56 2.53
C SER A 67 -4.94 -10.92 3.44
N GLY A 68 -4.49 -9.70 3.13
CA GLY A 68 -3.47 -8.97 3.89
C GLY A 68 -2.06 -9.55 3.76
N LYS A 69 -1.83 -10.45 2.79
CA LYS A 69 -0.54 -11.09 2.56
C LYS A 69 0.41 -10.16 1.81
N THR A 70 -0.09 -9.39 0.85
CA THR A 70 0.77 -8.48 0.05
C THR A 70 0.86 -7.08 0.65
N TYR A 71 -0.28 -6.48 0.99
CA TYR A 71 -0.35 -5.08 1.42
C TYR A 71 -1.15 -4.92 2.72
N ASN A 72 -0.64 -4.11 3.63
CA ASN A 72 -1.38 -3.62 4.79
C ASN A 72 -1.87 -2.17 4.60
N ARG A 73 -2.64 -1.67 5.57
CA ARG A 73 -3.22 -0.32 5.52
C ARG A 73 -2.18 0.81 5.48
N SER A 74 -1.02 0.67 6.11
CA SER A 74 0.02 1.70 6.06
C SER A 74 0.75 1.72 4.72
N GLU A 75 1.00 0.55 4.13
CA GLU A 75 1.62 0.40 2.82
C GLU A 75 0.69 0.94 1.72
N TYR A 76 -0.61 0.60 1.77
CA TYR A 76 -1.63 1.21 0.90
C TYR A 76 -1.59 2.75 0.96
N LYS A 77 -1.57 3.33 2.17
CA LYS A 77 -1.49 4.78 2.34
C LYS A 77 -0.19 5.36 1.78
N CYS A 78 0.93 4.64 1.89
CA CYS A 78 2.20 5.04 1.27
C CYS A 78 2.04 5.11 -0.24
N MET A 79 1.58 4.01 -0.85
CA MET A 79 1.36 3.90 -2.29
C MET A 79 0.45 5.01 -2.81
N MET A 80 -0.67 5.29 -2.14
CA MET A 80 -1.60 6.33 -2.59
C MET A 80 -1.04 7.76 -2.46
N LYS A 81 -0.15 8.02 -1.49
CA LYS A 81 0.50 9.32 -1.32
C LYS A 81 1.68 9.55 -2.26
N ALA A 82 2.32 8.49 -2.73
CA ALA A 82 3.45 8.57 -3.64
C ALA A 82 3.02 9.17 -4.99
N LYS A 83 3.65 10.26 -5.42
CA LYS A 83 3.28 11.00 -6.64
C LYS A 83 4.18 10.73 -7.84
N ASP A 84 5.34 10.14 -7.61
CA ASP A 84 6.37 9.88 -8.61
C ASP A 84 6.95 8.48 -8.42
N SER A 85 7.70 8.01 -9.42
CA SER A 85 8.26 6.66 -9.43
C SER A 85 9.24 6.42 -8.28
N GLU A 86 9.99 7.43 -7.82
CA GLU A 86 10.94 7.28 -6.71
C GLU A 86 10.20 7.05 -5.38
N ALA A 87 9.13 7.81 -5.13
CA ALA A 87 8.30 7.63 -3.95
C ALA A 87 7.58 6.28 -3.95
N ILE A 88 7.12 5.81 -5.13
CA ILE A 88 6.51 4.48 -5.27
C ILE A 88 7.55 3.40 -4.95
N GLU A 89 8.76 3.50 -5.52
CA GLU A 89 9.86 2.57 -5.28
C GLU A 89 10.21 2.45 -3.79
N LYS A 90 10.24 3.57 -3.06
CA LYS A 90 10.43 3.56 -1.60
C LYS A 90 9.32 2.85 -0.86
N CYS A 91 8.06 3.03 -1.25
CA CYS A 91 6.93 2.31 -0.65
C CYS A 91 7.03 0.80 -0.91
N LEU A 92 7.39 0.40 -2.14
CA LEU A 92 7.57 -1.01 -2.52
C LEU A 92 8.75 -1.65 -1.78
N ALA A 93 9.85 -0.94 -1.57
CA ALA A 93 10.98 -1.44 -0.79
C ALA A 93 10.61 -1.77 0.67
N VAL A 94 9.72 -0.98 1.28
CA VAL A 94 9.18 -1.27 2.63
C VAL A 94 8.35 -2.55 2.63
N VAL A 95 7.51 -2.73 1.60
CA VAL A 95 6.71 -3.96 1.41
C VAL A 95 7.63 -5.17 1.23
N GLY A 96 8.59 -5.09 0.31
CA GLY A 96 9.57 -6.15 0.05
C GLY A 96 10.32 -6.58 1.31
N LYS A 97 10.84 -5.61 2.06
CA LYS A 97 11.51 -5.86 3.35
C LYS A 97 10.61 -6.59 4.35
N ARG A 98 9.32 -6.25 4.42
CA ARG A 98 8.37 -6.94 5.30
C ARG A 98 8.13 -8.38 4.85
N LEU A 99 8.08 -8.61 3.54
CA LEU A 99 7.86 -9.94 2.96
C LEU A 99 9.12 -10.81 2.93
N GLY A 100 10.29 -10.24 3.22
CA GLY A 100 11.57 -10.95 3.22
C GLY A 100 12.21 -11.05 1.82
N HIS A 101 11.89 -10.10 0.94
CA HIS A 101 12.45 -9.96 -0.41
C HIS A 101 13.56 -8.89 -0.44
#